data_AF-A0A661QKK2-F1
#
_entry.id   AF-A0A661QKK2-F1
#
_cell.length_a   1.000
_cell.length_b   1.000
_cell.length_c   1.000
_cell.angle_alpha   90.00
_cell.angle_beta   90.00
_cell.angle_gamma   90.00
#
_symmetry.space_group_name_H-M   'P 1'
#
loop_
_entity.id
_entity.type
_entity.pdbx_description
1 polymer ?
#
loop_
_entity_poly.entity_id
_entity_poly.type
_entity_poly.pdbx_seq_one_letter_code
_entity_poly.pdbx_strand_id
1 'polypeptide(L)'
;MTALQFLERRFSALAEEDYAAVYDSYHHDAPFLQQFGSRSIYIRFAEQQLSGIEIKNWYCLCQRMVAETQLEVLLVMELETAAGSQFFYELAMLIETDAGWRYHSAQKLGAEDYSGSPDKISFHHFDNAPQKIRF
;
A
#
# COMPACT_ATOMS: atom_id res chain seq x y z
N MET A 1 6.33 -10.05 14.98
CA MET A 1 5.67 -10.13 13.66
C MET A 1 6.60 -9.47 12.66
N THR A 2 6.92 -10.13 11.56
CA THR A 2 7.77 -9.52 10.52
C THR A 2 6.98 -8.46 9.74
N ALA A 3 7.68 -7.59 9.00
CA ALA A 3 7.04 -6.63 8.10
C ALA A 3 6.16 -7.31 7.04
N LEU A 4 6.60 -8.46 6.51
CA LEU A 4 5.82 -9.23 5.54
C LEU A 4 4.53 -9.79 6.16
N GLN A 5 4.59 -10.35 7.36
CA GLN A 5 3.39 -10.83 8.08
C GLN A 5 2.40 -9.69 8.39
N PHE A 6 2.92 -8.48 8.64
CA PHE A 6 2.08 -7.30 8.80
C PHE A 6 1.35 -6.96 7.48
N LEU A 7 2.07 -6.94 6.36
CA LEU A 7 1.50 -6.68 5.05
C LEU A 7 0.48 -7.74 4.65
N GLU A 8 0.78 -9.02 4.89
CA GLU A 8 -0.16 -10.12 4.68
C GLU A 8 -1.49 -9.87 5.37
N ARG A 9 -1.46 -9.54 6.67
CA ARG A 9 -2.68 -9.23 7.43
C ARG A 9 -3.42 -8.02 6.87
N ARG A 10 -2.70 -6.96 6.49
CA ARG A 10 -3.30 -5.75 5.94
C ARG A 10 -3.97 -6.01 4.58
N PHE A 11 -3.32 -6.77 3.70
CA PHE A 11 -3.88 -7.11 2.38
C PHE A 11 -5.02 -8.13 2.49
N SER A 12 -4.97 -9.07 3.43
CA SER A 12 -6.11 -9.93 3.75
C SER A 12 -7.31 -9.11 4.22
N ALA A 13 -7.11 -8.16 5.14
CA ALA A 13 -8.19 -7.26 5.57
C ALA A 13 -8.77 -6.45 4.40
N LEU A 14 -7.92 -5.96 3.49
CA LEU A 14 -8.39 -5.24 2.31
C LEU A 14 -9.19 -6.14 1.35
N ALA A 15 -8.78 -7.39 1.14
CA ALA A 15 -9.47 -8.36 0.31
C ALA A 15 -10.80 -8.84 0.93
N GLU A 16 -10.88 -8.88 2.26
CA GLU A 16 -12.08 -9.22 3.03
C GLU A 16 -13.00 -8.01 3.28
N GLU A 17 -12.68 -6.84 2.68
CA GLU A 17 -13.39 -5.57 2.86
C GLU A 17 -13.44 -5.10 4.33
N ASP A 18 -12.54 -5.57 5.19
CA ASP A 18 -12.33 -5.08 6.55
C ASP A 18 -11.51 -3.78 6.54
N TYR A 19 -12.14 -2.72 6.00
CA TYR A 19 -11.57 -1.38 5.95
C TYR A 19 -11.28 -0.81 7.34
N ALA A 20 -11.96 -1.31 8.36
CA ALA A 20 -11.67 -1.01 9.75
C ALA A 20 -10.26 -1.46 10.14
N ALA A 21 -9.91 -2.72 9.88
CA ALA A 21 -8.58 -3.25 10.15
C ALA A 21 -7.50 -2.58 9.29
N VAL A 22 -7.80 -2.23 8.04
CA VAL A 22 -6.89 -1.45 7.17
C VAL A 22 -6.61 -0.06 7.78
N TYR A 23 -7.62 0.63 8.30
CA TYR A 23 -7.45 1.93 8.96
C TYR A 23 -6.61 1.81 10.23
N ASP A 24 -6.92 0.84 11.08
CA ASP A 24 -6.24 0.63 12.36
C ASP A 24 -4.77 0.18 12.19
N SER A 25 -4.38 -0.25 10.99
CA SER A 25 -3.00 -0.68 10.70
C SER A 25 -2.04 0.48 10.38
N TYR A 26 -2.53 1.72 10.27
CA TYR A 26 -1.70 2.88 9.96
C TYR A 26 -0.86 3.34 11.16
N HIS A 27 0.29 3.94 10.87
CA HIS A 27 1.08 4.67 11.87
C HIS A 27 0.34 5.95 12.26
N HIS A 28 0.42 6.37 13.52
CA HIS A 28 -0.32 7.55 14.01
C HIS A 28 0.05 8.86 13.30
N ASP A 29 1.29 8.96 12.82
CA ASP A 29 1.77 10.11 12.02
C ASP A 29 1.55 9.97 10.50
N ALA A 30 0.87 8.93 10.04
CA ALA A 30 0.63 8.72 8.61
C ALA A 30 -0.14 9.91 7.99
N PRO A 31 0.30 10.47 6.84
CA PRO A 31 -0.43 11.52 6.12
C PRO A 31 -1.89 11.12 5.81
N PHE A 32 -2.10 9.85 5.49
CA PHE A 32 -3.42 9.25 5.35
C PHE A 32 -4.38 9.56 6.51
N LEU A 33 -3.93 9.52 7.76
CA LEU A 33 -4.78 9.82 8.92
C LEU A 33 -5.10 11.32 9.05
N GLN A 34 -4.28 12.19 8.47
CA GLN A 34 -4.59 13.63 8.39
C GLN A 34 -5.72 13.88 7.37
N GLN A 35 -5.72 13.15 6.25
CA GLN A 35 -6.80 13.19 5.26
C GLN A 35 -8.08 12.53 5.79
N PHE A 36 -7.95 11.40 6.47
CA PHE A 36 -9.04 10.63 7.06
C PHE A 36 -9.00 10.71 8.58
N GLY A 37 -9.36 11.87 9.13
CA GLY A 37 -9.31 12.14 10.57
C GLY A 37 -10.23 11.29 11.45
N SER A 38 -11.03 10.39 10.86
CA SER A 38 -11.73 9.36 11.63
C SER A 38 -11.93 8.07 10.84
N ARG A 39 -11.95 6.96 11.57
CA ARG A 39 -12.20 5.61 11.05
C ARG A 39 -13.50 5.53 10.25
N SER A 40 -14.59 6.12 10.74
CA SER A 40 -15.90 6.07 10.06
C SER A 40 -15.91 6.83 8.73
N ILE A 41 -15.19 7.95 8.63
CA ILE A 41 -15.06 8.70 7.37
C ILE A 41 -14.31 7.85 6.34
N TYR A 42 -13.23 7.20 6.74
CA TYR A 42 -12.50 6.32 5.84
C TYR A 42 -13.34 5.12 5.39
N ILE A 43 -13.99 4.41 6.30
CA ILE A 43 -14.80 3.24 5.95
C ILE A 43 -15.86 3.61 4.90
N ARG A 44 -16.59 4.71 5.13
CA ARG A 44 -17.59 5.18 4.16
C ARG A 44 -16.97 5.53 2.80
N PHE A 45 -15.79 6.15 2.80
CA PHE A 45 -15.07 6.43 1.56
C PHE A 45 -14.65 5.14 0.85
N ALA A 46 -14.08 4.18 1.58
CA ALA A 46 -13.62 2.91 1.06
C ALA A 46 -14.76 2.09 0.45
N GLU A 47 -15.89 1.96 1.16
CA GLU A 47 -17.09 1.29 0.65
C GLU A 47 -17.63 1.92 -0.65
N GLN A 48 -17.44 3.23 -0.86
CA GLN A 48 -17.92 3.92 -2.05
C GLN A 48 -16.94 3.87 -3.22
N GLN A 49 -15.64 3.86 -2.95
CA GLN A 49 -14.59 4.03 -3.96
C GLN A 49 -13.86 2.73 -4.30
N LEU A 50 -13.81 1.79 -3.35
CA LEU A 50 -13.10 0.53 -3.50
C LEU A 50 -14.05 -0.63 -3.83
N SER A 51 -15.37 -0.41 -3.70
CA SER A 51 -16.36 -1.40 -4.14
C SER A 51 -16.18 -1.72 -5.63
N GLY A 52 -15.93 -2.99 -5.95
CA GLY A 52 -15.71 -3.46 -7.32
C GLY A 52 -14.25 -3.42 -7.79
N ILE A 53 -13.30 -3.11 -6.90
CA ILE A 53 -11.87 -3.35 -7.10
C ILE A 53 -11.49 -4.60 -6.30
N GLU A 54 -11.00 -5.63 -6.99
CA GLU A 54 -10.57 -6.88 -6.34
C GLU A 54 -9.05 -7.04 -6.45
N ILE A 55 -8.38 -7.34 -5.34
CA ILE A 55 -6.96 -7.69 -5.35
C ILE A 55 -6.85 -9.17 -5.68
N LYS A 56 -6.50 -9.50 -6.94
CA LYS A 56 -6.31 -10.89 -7.39
C LYS A 56 -5.05 -11.50 -6.83
N ASN A 57 -3.99 -10.71 -6.80
CA ASN A 57 -2.70 -11.15 -6.30
C ASN A 57 -1.92 -9.94 -5.78
N TRP A 58 -1.03 -10.19 -4.82
CA TRP A 58 -0.04 -9.22 -4.40
C TRP A 58 1.21 -9.94 -3.93
N TYR A 59 2.37 -9.30 -4.08
CA TYR A 59 3.60 -9.82 -3.53
C TYR A 59 4.61 -8.70 -3.25
N CYS A 60 5.48 -8.96 -2.27
CA CYS A 60 6.66 -8.16 -2.01
C CYS A 60 7.76 -8.58 -2.97
N LEU A 61 8.21 -7.67 -3.84
CA LEU A 61 9.31 -7.92 -4.76
C LEU A 61 10.66 -7.74 -4.08
N CYS A 62 10.83 -6.65 -3.32
CA CYS A 62 12.03 -6.39 -2.55
C CYS A 62 11.75 -5.39 -1.42
N GLN A 63 12.71 -5.27 -0.49
CA GLN A 63 12.62 -4.37 0.64
C GLN A 63 13.99 -3.75 0.95
N ARG A 64 14.01 -2.53 1.51
CA ARG A 64 15.24 -1.87 1.97
C ARG A 64 14.99 -1.13 3.29
N MET A 65 15.93 -1.27 4.22
CA MET A 65 15.95 -0.42 5.42
C MET A 65 16.42 0.97 5.04
N VAL A 66 15.68 2.00 5.45
CA VAL A 66 16.06 3.41 5.24
C VAL A 66 16.45 4.09 6.55
N ALA A 67 16.05 3.54 7.69
CA ALA A 67 16.53 3.85 9.04
C ALA A 67 16.36 2.62 9.94
N GLU A 68 16.82 2.67 11.19
CA GLU A 68 16.75 1.54 12.13
C GLU A 68 15.35 0.96 12.29
N THR A 69 14.32 1.81 12.27
CA THR A 69 12.91 1.42 12.45
C THR A 69 12.06 1.67 11.20
N GLN A 70 12.68 1.97 10.05
CA GLN A 70 11.96 2.34 8.83
C GLN A 70 12.34 1.43 7.66
N LEU A 71 11.32 0.83 7.06
CA LEU A 71 11.47 -0.12 5.96
C LEU A 71 10.65 0.35 4.77
N GLU A 72 11.29 0.43 3.61
CA GLU A 72 10.58 0.54 2.34
C GLU A 72 10.38 -0.83 1.71
N VAL A 73 9.16 -1.10 1.26
CA VAL A 73 8.76 -2.37 0.62
C VAL A 73 8.20 -2.07 -0.75
N LEU A 74 8.77 -2.70 -1.78
CA LEU A 74 8.26 -2.65 -3.14
C LEU A 74 7.24 -3.77 -3.33
N LEU A 75 5.99 -3.35 -3.55
CA LEU A 75 4.83 -4.21 -3.71
C LEU A 75 4.36 -4.16 -5.15
N VAL A 76 3.99 -5.33 -5.65
CA VAL A 76 3.24 -5.50 -6.89
C VAL A 76 1.86 -6.02 -6.53
N MET A 77 0.83 -5.41 -7.10
CA MET A 77 -0.56 -5.85 -6.94
C MET A 77 -1.20 -6.01 -8.30
N GLU A 78 -1.98 -7.07 -8.46
CA GLU A 78 -2.87 -7.26 -9.59
C GLU A 78 -4.30 -6.90 -9.15
N LEU A 79 -4.86 -5.86 -9.76
CA LEU A 79 -6.19 -5.35 -9.46
C LEU A 79 -7.12 -5.68 -10.61
N GLU A 80 -8.21 -6.38 -10.32
CA GLU A 80 -9.32 -6.59 -11.26
C GLU A 80 -10.37 -5.51 -11.07
N THR A 81 -10.82 -4.93 -12.18
CA THR A 81 -11.93 -3.99 -12.24
C THR A 81 -12.90 -4.38 -13.35
N ALA A 82 -14.02 -3.68 -13.49
CA ALA A 82 -14.92 -3.89 -14.63
C ALA A 82 -14.25 -3.65 -16.01
N ALA A 83 -13.13 -2.92 -16.05
CA ALA A 83 -12.35 -2.68 -17.26
C ALA A 83 -11.29 -3.77 -17.54
N GLY A 84 -11.12 -4.73 -16.63
CA GLY A 84 -10.14 -5.83 -16.70
C GLY A 84 -9.09 -5.77 -15.58
N SER A 85 -8.15 -6.72 -15.64
CA SER A 85 -6.98 -6.82 -14.76
C SER A 85 -5.87 -5.85 -15.17
N GLN A 86 -5.27 -5.19 -14.18
CA GLN A 86 -4.08 -4.37 -14.35
C GLN A 86 -3.12 -4.51 -13.17
N PHE A 87 -1.82 -4.34 -13.45
CA PHE A 87 -0.82 -4.26 -12.40
C PHE A 87 -0.72 -2.85 -11.84
N PHE A 88 -0.53 -2.78 -10.53
CA PHE A 88 -0.30 -1.57 -9.78
C PHE A 88 0.89 -1.77 -8.85
N TYR A 89 1.67 -0.71 -8.66
CA TYR A 89 2.92 -0.81 -7.92
C TYR A 89 2.96 0.18 -6.78
N GLU A 90 3.43 -0.28 -5.62
CA GLU A 90 3.54 0.54 -4.42
C GLU A 90 4.94 0.45 -3.83
N LEU A 91 5.51 1.61 -3.52
CA LEU A 91 6.65 1.71 -2.61
C LEU A 91 6.12 2.12 -1.25
N ALA A 92 5.81 1.15 -0.40
CA ALA A 92 5.26 1.37 0.94
C ALA A 92 6.36 1.66 1.96
N MET A 93 6.13 2.63 2.83
CA MET A 93 6.94 2.93 4.01
C MET A 93 6.27 2.31 5.21
N LEU A 94 7.00 1.45 5.91
CA LEU A 94 6.59 0.85 7.17
C LEU A 94 7.48 1.39 8.29
N ILE A 95 6.87 1.64 9.45
CA ILE A 95 7.57 2.07 10.66
C ILE A 95 7.36 1.02 11.75
N GLU A 96 8.45 0.58 12.36
CA GLU A 96 8.40 -0.29 13.53
C GLU A 96 8.09 0.52 14.78
N THR A 97 7.13 0.02 15.56
CA THR A 97 6.71 0.60 16.85
C THR A 97 6.77 -0.48 17.92
N ASP A 98 6.59 -0.10 19.19
CA ASP A 98 6.46 -1.07 20.30
C ASP A 98 5.30 -2.07 20.09
N ALA A 99 4.29 -1.69 19.29
CA ALA A 99 3.15 -2.54 18.91
C ALA A 99 3.36 -3.27 17.56
N GLY A 100 4.60 -3.31 17.06
CA GLY A 100 5.02 -3.88 15.78
C GLY A 100 4.95 -2.91 14.61
N TRP A 101 5.10 -3.44 13.40
CA TRP A 101 5.07 -2.67 12.16
C TRP A 101 3.73 -1.97 11.93
N ARG A 102 3.79 -0.76 11.36
CA ARG A 102 2.65 0.06 10.95
C ARG A 102 2.88 0.66 9.57
N TYR A 103 1.81 0.79 8.80
CA TYR A 103 1.86 1.39 7.47
C TYR A 103 1.88 2.91 7.60
N HIS A 104 2.92 3.58 7.10
CA HIS A 104 3.03 5.03 7.21
C HIS A 104 2.53 5.73 5.96
N SER A 105 3.10 5.40 4.80
CA SER A 105 2.71 6.01 3.53
C SER A 105 3.20 5.24 2.33
N ALA A 106 2.60 5.43 1.16
CA ALA A 106 3.12 4.87 -0.09
C ALA A 106 3.15 5.86 -1.24
N GLN A 107 4.18 5.71 -2.06
CA GLN A 107 4.16 6.21 -3.42
C GLN A 107 3.59 5.12 -4.33
N LYS A 108 2.78 5.52 -5.29
CA LYS A 108 2.05 4.63 -6.19
C LYS A 108 2.47 4.89 -7.64
N LEU A 109 2.54 3.83 -8.45
CA LEU A 109 2.72 3.91 -9.91
C LEU A 109 1.65 3.07 -10.59
N GLY A 110 0.92 3.70 -11.52
CA GLY A 110 -0.06 3.05 -12.38
C GLY A 110 0.53 2.60 -13.72
N ALA A 111 -0.34 2.07 -14.59
CA ALA A 111 0.04 1.67 -15.95
C ALA A 111 0.53 2.85 -16.81
N GLU A 112 0.08 4.06 -16.50
CA GLU A 112 0.54 5.31 -17.10
C GLU A 112 1.97 5.70 -16.70
N ASP A 113 2.41 5.29 -15.51
CA ASP A 113 3.74 5.62 -14.98
C ASP A 113 4.76 4.53 -15.31
N TYR A 114 4.32 3.28 -15.40
CA TYR A 114 5.18 2.14 -15.69
C TYR A 114 4.45 1.06 -16.50
N SER A 115 4.88 0.87 -17.74
CA SER A 115 4.36 -0.15 -18.68
C SER A 115 5.27 -1.37 -18.83
N GLY A 116 6.33 -1.46 -18.00
CA GLY A 116 7.24 -2.60 -18.02
C GLY A 116 6.66 -3.84 -17.33
N SER A 117 7.41 -4.94 -17.41
CA SER A 117 7.01 -6.20 -16.78
C SER A 117 7.13 -6.12 -15.25
N PRO A 118 6.19 -6.70 -14.48
CA PRO A 118 6.21 -6.63 -13.02
C PRO A 118 7.48 -7.14 -12.33
N ASP A 119 8.24 -8.02 -12.98
CA ASP A 119 9.52 -8.53 -12.47
C ASP A 119 10.72 -7.59 -12.71
N LYS A 120 10.51 -6.50 -13.48
CA LYS A 120 11.54 -5.52 -13.83
C LYS A 120 11.39 -4.20 -13.08
N ILE A 121 10.32 -4.02 -12.31
CA ILE A 121 10.16 -2.82 -11.50
C ILE A 121 11.15 -2.81 -10.34
N SER A 122 11.56 -1.61 -9.94
CA SER A 122 12.60 -1.40 -8.93
C SER A 122 12.47 -0.02 -8.30
N PHE A 123 13.18 0.21 -7.19
CA PHE A 123 13.21 1.52 -6.51
C PHE A 123 13.53 2.70 -7.43
N HIS A 124 14.39 2.51 -8.43
CA HIS A 124 14.77 3.56 -9.39
C HIS A 124 13.56 4.13 -10.15
N HIS A 125 12.51 3.34 -10.39
CA HIS A 125 11.31 3.83 -11.08
C HIS A 125 10.53 4.81 -10.21
N PHE A 126 10.46 4.56 -8.90
CA PHE A 126 9.85 5.46 -7.93
C PHE A 126 10.70 6.70 -7.68
N ASP A 127 12.02 6.52 -7.59
CA ASP A 127 12.98 7.61 -7.38
C ASP A 127 12.98 8.63 -8.53
N ASN A 128 12.62 8.21 -9.75
CA ASN A 128 12.54 9.06 -10.94
C ASN A 128 11.11 9.43 -11.37
N ALA A 129 10.09 8.98 -10.64
CA ALA A 129 8.73 9.33 -10.96
C ALA A 129 8.54 10.86 -10.91
N PRO A 130 7.76 11.44 -11.85
CA PRO A 130 7.56 12.89 -11.92
C PRO A 130 6.84 13.43 -10.67
N GLN A 131 5.99 12.61 -10.04
CA GLN A 131 5.35 12.91 -8.77
C GLN A 131 5.82 11.93 -7.70
N LYS A 132 6.35 12.48 -6.61
CA LYS A 132 6.84 11.72 -5.43
C LYS A 132 5.89 11.82 -4.25
N ILE A 133 4.60 12.00 -4.53
CA ILE A 133 3.60 12.15 -3.47
C ILE A 133 3.47 10.81 -2.75
N ARG A 134 3.55 10.86 -1.42
CA ARG A 134 3.28 9.73 -0.54
C ARG A 134 2.01 10.01 0.25
N PHE A 135 1.02 9.16 0.10
CA PHE A 135 -0.24 9.21 0.85
C PHE A 135 -0.18 8.24 2.02
#